data_AF-A0A345QFW7-F1
#
_entry.id   AF-A0A345QFW7-F1
#
_cell.length_a   1.000
_cell.length_b   1.000
_cell.length_c   1.000
_cell.angle_alpha   90.00
_cell.angle_beta   90.00
_cell.angle_gamma   90.00
#
_symmetry.space_group_name_H-M   'P 1'
#
loop_
_entity.id
_entity.type
_entity.pdbx_description
1 polymer ?
#
loop_
_entity_poly.entity_id
_entity_poly.type
_entity_poly.pdbx_seq_one_letter_code
_entity_poly.pdbx_strand_id
1 'polypeptide(L)' 'MFLFHTSSVVSSPQHPVMQKWWAHMADIMETGPSDEPVAVPMPRVFHMQ' A
#
# COMPACT_ATOMS: atom_id res chain seq x y z
N MET A 1 -16.73 -25.74 5.76
CA MET A 1 -17.12 -24.43 5.21
C MET A 1 -16.18 -23.37 5.79
N PHE A 2 -14.98 -23.22 5.23
CA PHE A 2 -14.06 -22.14 5.64
C PHE A 2 -14.24 -20.98 4.67
N LEU A 3 -15.06 -20.00 5.07
CA LEU A 3 -15.11 -18.71 4.38
C LEU A 3 -13.84 -17.95 4.78
N PHE A 4 -12.81 -18.00 3.94
CA PHE A 4 -11.72 -17.03 3.98
C PHE A 4 -12.32 -15.68 3.59
N HIS A 5 -12.72 -14.89 4.59
CA HIS A 5 -13.07 -13.49 4.39
C HIS A 5 -11.75 -12.76 4.12
N THR A 6 -11.55 -12.31 2.89
CA THR A 6 -10.45 -11.43 2.51
C THR A 6 -10.48 -10.22 3.45
N SER A 7 -9.56 -10.15 4.41
CA SER A 7 -9.53 -9.02 5.34
C SER A 7 -9.04 -7.79 4.59
N SER A 8 -9.98 -6.93 4.24
CA SER A 8 -9.83 -5.56 3.75
C SER A 8 -9.04 -4.61 4.68
N VAL A 9 -8.34 -5.16 5.68
CA VAL A 9 -7.76 -4.44 6.82
C VAL A 9 -6.33 -3.95 6.53
N VAL A 10 -5.67 -4.49 5.51
CA VAL A 10 -4.30 -4.09 5.13
C VAL A 10 -4.27 -2.88 4.18
N SER A 11 -5.41 -2.46 3.61
CA SER A 11 -5.45 -1.35 2.65
C SER A 11 -5.48 0.04 3.30
N SER A 12 -5.50 0.14 4.64
CA SER A 12 -5.48 1.43 5.34
C SER A 12 -4.03 1.87 5.61
N PRO A 13 -3.64 3.09 5.20
CA PRO A 13 -2.35 3.72 5.55
C PRO A 13 -2.06 3.77 7.06
N GLN A 14 -3.12 3.78 7.88
CA GLN A 14 -3.02 3.85 9.34
C GLN A 14 -2.83 2.47 9.98
N HIS A 15 -2.83 1.39 9.20
CA HIS A 15 -2.66 0.06 9.73
C HIS A 15 -1.20 -0.14 10.22
N PRO A 16 -0.97 -0.57 11.48
CA PRO A 16 0.39 -0.66 12.04
C PRO A 16 1.35 -1.56 11.25
N VAL A 17 0.83 -2.57 10.54
CA VAL A 17 1.66 -3.43 9.68
C VAL A 17 2.11 -2.70 8.40
N MET A 18 1.26 -1.84 7.82
CA MET A 18 1.64 -1.05 6.64
C MET A 18 2.74 -0.06 6.98
N GLN A 19 2.63 0.62 8.13
CA GLN A 19 3.66 1.54 8.61
C GLN A 19 5.00 0.84 8.85
N LYS A 20 4.99 -0.37 9.44
CA LYS A 20 6.21 -1.18 9.62
C LYS A 20 6.84 -1.57 8.29
N TRP A 21 6.02 -1.92 7.30
CA TRP A 21 6.49 -2.25 5.96
C TRP A 21 7.12 -1.04 5.27
N TRP A 22 6.49 0.13 5.36
CA TRP A 22 7.02 1.39 4.82
C TRP A 22 8.36 1.78 5.45
N ALA A 23 8.45 1.77 6.79
CA ALA A 23 9.71 2.04 7.48
C ALA A 23 10.83 1.07 7.09
N HIS A 24 10.49 -0.20 6.79
CA HIS A 24 11.46 -1.18 6.31
C HIS A 24 11.95 -0.91 4.88
N MET A 25 11.09 -0.35 4.03
CA MET A 25 11.38 -0.08 2.60
C MET A 25 11.96 1.32 2.34
N ALA A 26 11.97 2.19 3.35
CA ALA A 26 12.37 3.60 3.22
C ALA A 26 13.86 3.80 2.89
N ASP A 27 14.70 2.79 3.09
CA ASP A 27 16.12 2.81 2.73
C ASP A 27 16.36 2.66 1.22
N ILE A 28 15.41 2.08 0.49
CA ILE A 28 15.53 1.76 -0.95
C ILE A 28 14.49 2.45 -1.84
N MET A 29 13.62 3.30 -1.28
CA MET A 29 12.55 3.99 -2.00
C MET A 29 12.57 5.50 -1.73
N GLU A 30 12.01 6.28 -2.65
CA GLU A 30 11.66 7.68 -2.37
C GLU A 30 10.43 7.71 -1.45
N THR A 31 10.59 8.29 -0.26
CA THR A 31 9.55 8.33 0.77
C THR A 31 9.28 9.75 1.27
N GLY A 32 8.06 9.95 1.77
CA GLY A 32 7.68 11.17 2.49
C GLY A 32 8.09 11.15 3.97
N PRO A 33 7.76 12.19 4.75
CA PRO A 33 8.08 12.28 6.19
C PRO A 33 7.47 11.17 7.07
N SER A 34 6.50 10.42 6.54
CA SER A 34 5.80 9.32 7.23
C SER A 34 6.26 7.95 6.74
N ASP A 35 7.43 7.86 6.08
CA ASP A 35 7.98 6.67 5.39
C ASP A 35 7.11 6.12 4.25
N GLU A 36 5.96 6.73 3.97
CA GLU A 36 5.10 6.32 2.87
C GLU A 36 5.80 6.54 1.52
N PRO A 37 5.70 5.58 0.58
CA PRO A 37 6.32 5.71 -0.72
C PRO A 37 5.63 6.81 -1.54
N VAL A 38 6.42 7.62 -2.24
CA VAL A 38 5.89 8.62 -3.17
C VAL A 38 5.20 7.89 -4.34
N ALA A 39 3.88 8.06 -4.45
CA ALA A 39 3.06 7.45 -5.49
C ALA A 39 2.48 8.51 -6.43
N VAL A 40 2.88 8.47 -7.70
CA VAL A 40 2.31 9.34 -8.75
C VAL A 40 1.14 8.62 -9.42
N PRO A 41 -0.11 9.12 -9.31
CA PRO A 41 -1.24 8.48 -9.95
C PRO A 41 -1.11 8.56 -11.47
N MET A 42 -1.17 7.42 -12.14
CA MET A 42 -1.13 7.34 -13.61
C MET A 42 -2.56 7.29 -14.18
N PRO A 43 -2.85 8.04 -15.26
CA PRO A 43 -4.13 7.94 -15.93
C PRO A 43 -4.30 6.56 -16.56
N ARG A 44 -5.47 5.95 -16.37
CA ARG A 44 -5.83 4.71 -17.04
C ARG A 44 -6.12 4.99 -18.51
N VAL A 45 -5.21 4.61 -19.40
CA VAL A 45 -5.36 4.87 -20.85
C VAL A 45 -6.10 3.76 -21.60
N PHE A 46 -6.22 2.57 -21.02
CA PHE A 46 -6.87 1.42 -21.64
C PHE A 46 -7.42 0.45 -20.58
N HIS A 47 -8.52 -0.23 -20.91
CA HIS A 47 -9.09 -1.33 -20.14
C HIS A 47 -9.97 -2.18 -21.06
N MET A 48 -9.79 -3.51 -21.03
CA MET A 48 -10.63 -4.48 -21.74
C MET A 48 -11.34 -5.35 -20.71
N GLN A 49 -12.62 -5.65 -20.93
CA GLN A 49 -13.43 -6.50 -20.05
C GLN A 49 -13.24 -7.98 -20.37
#